data_AF-A0A455ZFS8-F1
#
_entry.id   AF-A0A455ZFS8-F1
#
_cell.length_a   1.000
_cell.length_b   1.000
_cell.length_c   1.000
_cell.angle_alpha   90.00
_cell.angle_beta   90.00
_cell.angle_gamma   90.00
#
_symmetry.space_group_name_H-M   'P 1'
#
loop_
_entity.id
_entity.type
_entity.pdbx_description
1 polymer ?
#
loop_
_entity_poly.entity_id
_entity_poly.type
_entity_poly.pdbx_seq_one_letter_code
_entity_poly.pdbx_strand_id
1 'polypeptide(L)'
;MKNRAFTFLIMIASVISCQKQPVTNCFPEVDKHYSDQEYKNLVETPPSDRRKYFITESSKNGRNNTDFEISRGGHIVFYEMGKEIYMADISGKCDQQTYGKIDQMITASSKFAKFPTSTFRWKYQSTYDNKTGTAMVKFHKYYESGEMKFTMQILSSDSNTIIYKGFVSIY
;
A
#
# COMPACT_ATOMS: atom_id res chain seq x y z
N MET A 1 -26.41 66.33 -25.06
CA MET A 1 -26.64 64.88 -25.21
C MET A 1 -25.29 64.17 -25.32
N LYS A 2 -24.87 63.42 -24.29
CA LYS A 2 -24.11 62.16 -24.45
C LYS A 2 -23.86 61.49 -23.10
N ASN A 3 -24.68 60.46 -22.90
CA ASN A 3 -24.49 59.20 -22.21
C ASN A 3 -23.37 59.04 -21.17
N ARG A 4 -23.82 58.65 -19.98
CA ARG A 4 -23.11 57.92 -18.93
C ARG A 4 -22.33 56.73 -19.50
N ALA A 5 -21.12 56.52 -18.98
CA ALA A 5 -20.50 55.20 -18.95
C ALA A 5 -19.94 54.99 -17.54
N PHE A 6 -20.62 54.13 -16.78
CA PHE A 6 -20.21 53.61 -15.48
C PHE A 6 -19.26 52.44 -15.76
N THR A 7 -17.97 52.61 -15.48
CA THR A 7 -16.99 51.53 -15.67
C THR A 7 -17.02 50.61 -14.45
N PHE A 8 -17.62 49.44 -14.60
CA PHE A 8 -17.56 48.34 -13.63
C PHE A 8 -16.17 47.70 -13.65
N LEU A 9 -15.46 47.74 -12.53
CA LEU A 9 -14.24 46.96 -12.29
C LEU A 9 -14.64 45.54 -11.89
N ILE A 10 -14.45 44.57 -12.81
CA ILE A 10 -14.62 43.15 -12.52
C ILE A 10 -13.29 42.63 -11.95
N MET A 11 -13.26 42.36 -10.65
CA MET A 11 -12.21 41.57 -10.00
C MET A 11 -12.41 40.10 -10.39
N ILE A 12 -11.59 39.60 -11.30
CA ILE A 12 -11.54 38.17 -11.61
C ILE A 12 -10.72 37.51 -10.49
N ALA A 13 -11.42 36.89 -9.54
CA ALA A 13 -10.81 35.98 -8.59
C ALA A 13 -10.36 34.73 -9.36
N SER A 14 -9.06 34.61 -9.59
CA SER A 14 -8.43 33.40 -10.12
C SER A 14 -8.58 32.29 -9.07
N VAL A 15 -9.64 31.49 -9.17
CA VAL A 15 -9.70 30.17 -8.56
C VAL A 15 -8.61 29.34 -9.20
N ILE A 16 -7.46 29.26 -8.52
CA ILE A 16 -6.43 28.27 -8.84
C ILE A 16 -7.05 26.92 -8.49
N SER A 17 -7.75 26.35 -9.47
CA SER A 17 -8.13 24.95 -9.47
C SER A 17 -6.85 24.16 -9.32
N CYS A 18 -6.65 23.58 -8.13
CA CYS A 18 -5.57 22.65 -7.86
C CYS A 18 -5.79 21.41 -8.73
N GLN A 19 -5.34 21.46 -9.99
CA GLN A 19 -5.31 20.30 -10.85
C GLN A 19 -4.26 19.37 -10.27
N LYS A 20 -4.72 18.30 -9.59
CA LYS A 20 -3.87 17.16 -9.23
C LYS A 20 -3.11 16.74 -10.48
N GLN A 21 -1.79 16.83 -10.44
CA GLN A 21 -0.95 16.34 -11.51
C GLN A 21 -1.31 14.87 -11.78
N PRO A 22 -1.55 14.48 -13.05
CA PRO A 22 -1.81 13.08 -13.37
C PRO A 22 -0.56 12.27 -13.02
N VAL A 23 -0.73 11.27 -12.17
CA VAL A 23 0.35 10.35 -11.79
C VAL A 23 0.69 9.51 -13.02
N THR A 24 1.74 9.87 -13.73
CA THR A 24 2.15 9.31 -15.03
C THR A 24 2.69 7.88 -14.99
N ASN A 25 2.77 7.25 -13.80
CA ASN A 25 3.35 5.91 -13.60
C ASN A 25 2.36 4.87 -13.06
N CYS A 26 1.06 5.18 -12.97
CA CYS A 26 0.07 4.19 -12.60
C CYS A 26 -0.23 3.28 -13.79
N PHE A 27 -0.34 1.97 -13.57
CA PHE A 27 -0.70 1.03 -14.64
C PHE A 27 -2.03 1.43 -15.29
N PRO A 28 -2.21 1.21 -16.61
CA PRO A 28 -3.36 1.70 -17.37
C PRO A 28 -4.71 1.24 -16.80
N GLU A 29 -5.74 2.04 -17.08
CA GLU A 29 -7.10 2.02 -16.52
C GLU A 29 -7.59 0.65 -16.05
N VAL A 30 -7.63 0.49 -14.73
CA VAL A 30 -8.29 -0.61 -14.05
C VAL A 30 -9.80 -0.46 -14.24
N ASP A 31 -10.44 -1.53 -14.70
CA ASP A 31 -11.89 -1.65 -14.75
C ASP A 31 -12.49 -1.38 -13.36
N LYS A 32 -13.27 -0.30 -13.23
CA LYS A 32 -13.83 0.19 -11.96
C LYS A 32 -14.90 -0.73 -11.37
N HIS A 33 -15.19 -1.86 -12.02
CA HIS A 33 -16.25 -2.78 -11.61
C HIS A 33 -15.87 -3.76 -10.47
N TYR A 34 -14.62 -3.78 -10.01
CA TYR A 34 -14.19 -4.75 -8.97
C TYR A 34 -14.13 -4.18 -7.54
N SER A 35 -15.13 -4.61 -6.76
CA SER A 35 -15.22 -4.74 -5.31
C SER A 35 -14.90 -3.50 -4.46
N ASP A 36 -15.97 -2.88 -3.97
CA ASP A 36 -16.01 -1.88 -2.90
C ASP A 36 -15.47 -2.39 -1.54
N GLN A 37 -14.94 -3.62 -1.44
CA GLN A 37 -15.18 -4.39 -0.23
C GLN A 37 -14.05 -4.56 0.79
N GLU A 38 -12.75 -4.31 0.52
CA GLU A 38 -11.77 -4.70 1.57
C GLU A 38 -10.66 -3.72 1.94
N TYR A 39 -10.39 -2.65 1.19
CA TYR A 39 -9.46 -1.62 1.70
C TYR A 39 -9.58 -0.21 1.10
N LYS A 40 -10.40 0.01 0.05
CA LYS A 40 -10.63 1.38 -0.44
C LYS A 40 -11.33 2.27 0.59
N ASN A 41 -11.99 1.68 1.59
CA ASN A 41 -12.48 2.38 2.77
C ASN A 41 -11.46 2.34 3.91
N LEU A 42 -10.42 3.17 3.84
CA LEU A 42 -9.54 3.50 4.98
C LEU A 42 -10.34 3.96 6.22
N VAL A 43 -11.59 4.40 6.02
CA VAL A 43 -12.51 4.85 7.06
C VAL A 43 -13.18 3.69 7.80
N GLU A 44 -13.39 2.53 7.17
CA GLU A 44 -14.23 1.45 7.72
C GLU A 44 -13.41 0.26 8.26
N THR A 45 -12.22 0.00 7.72
CA THR A 45 -11.37 -1.13 8.15
C THR A 45 -10.01 -0.63 8.66
N PRO A 46 -9.90 -0.16 9.92
CA PRO A 46 -8.63 0.32 10.46
C PRO A 46 -7.62 -0.83 10.52
N PRO A 47 -6.31 -0.57 10.31
CA PRO A 47 -5.29 -1.59 10.51
C PRO A 47 -5.35 -2.15 11.92
N SER A 48 -5.11 -3.45 12.07
CA SER A 48 -5.23 -4.16 13.34
C SER A 48 -4.33 -3.58 14.43
N ASP A 49 -3.20 -2.99 14.04
CA ASP A 49 -2.24 -2.34 14.93
C ASP A 49 -2.08 -0.82 14.69
N ARG A 50 -2.93 -0.20 13.84
CA ARG A 50 -2.78 1.17 13.32
C ARG A 50 -1.39 1.46 12.74
N ARG A 51 -0.72 0.45 12.18
CA ARG A 51 0.59 0.62 11.56
C ARG A 51 0.54 0.56 10.05
N LYS A 52 1.45 1.31 9.45
CA LYS A 52 1.84 1.19 8.04
C LYS A 52 3.30 0.76 7.97
N TYR A 53 3.57 -0.11 7.03
CA TYR A 53 4.90 -0.65 6.73
C TYR A 53 5.34 -0.04 5.40
N PHE A 54 6.02 1.10 5.47
CA PHE A 54 6.42 1.87 4.28
C PHE A 54 7.62 1.24 3.61
N ILE A 55 7.51 0.96 2.31
CA ILE A 55 8.56 0.29 1.55
C ILE A 55 9.60 1.32 1.10
N THR A 56 10.86 1.12 1.48
CA THR A 56 11.99 1.97 1.08
C THR A 56 13.03 1.21 0.26
N GLU A 57 13.01 -0.13 0.28
CA GLU A 57 13.79 -0.98 -0.60
C GLU A 57 12.92 -2.11 -1.14
N SER A 58 13.11 -2.45 -2.41
CA SER A 58 12.44 -3.59 -3.03
C SER A 58 13.32 -4.31 -4.03
N SER A 59 13.20 -5.63 -4.05
CA SER A 59 13.66 -6.44 -5.18
C SER A 59 12.60 -7.45 -5.60
N LYS A 60 12.54 -7.72 -6.91
CA LYS A 60 11.71 -8.75 -7.53
C LYS A 60 12.60 -9.69 -8.32
N ASN A 61 12.63 -10.96 -7.95
CA ASN A 61 13.50 -11.98 -8.53
C ASN A 61 14.98 -11.54 -8.58
N GLY A 62 15.44 -10.89 -7.50
CA GLY A 62 16.80 -10.36 -7.39
C GLY A 62 17.06 -9.06 -8.16
N ARG A 63 16.12 -8.56 -8.96
CA ARG A 63 16.24 -7.27 -9.65
C ARG A 63 15.71 -6.15 -8.76
N ASN A 64 16.44 -5.04 -8.69
CA ASN A 64 16.02 -3.87 -7.91
C ASN A 64 14.70 -3.30 -8.48
N ASN A 65 13.71 -3.09 -7.60
CA ASN A 65 12.40 -2.51 -7.91
C ASN A 65 12.07 -1.32 -7.00
N THR A 66 13.08 -0.78 -6.31
CA THR A 66 12.91 0.25 -5.26
C THR A 66 12.26 1.52 -5.77
N ASP A 67 12.73 2.06 -6.90
CA ASP A 67 12.20 3.32 -7.44
C ASP A 67 10.72 3.21 -7.80
N PHE A 68 10.31 2.04 -8.31
CA PHE A 68 8.90 1.77 -8.59
C PHE A 68 8.07 1.82 -7.30
N GLU A 69 8.49 1.11 -6.25
CA GLU A 69 7.79 1.08 -4.96
C GLU A 69 7.68 2.45 -4.30
N ILE A 70 8.77 3.22 -4.29
CA ILE A 70 8.78 4.59 -3.75
C ILE A 70 7.88 5.50 -4.59
N SER A 71 7.98 5.40 -5.92
CA SER A 71 7.23 6.27 -6.83
C SER A 71 5.72 6.09 -6.67
N ARG A 72 5.25 4.87 -6.39
CA ARG A 72 3.84 4.51 -6.21
C ARG A 72 3.31 4.71 -4.78
N GLY A 73 4.18 5.10 -3.84
CA GLY A 73 3.84 5.19 -2.41
C GLY A 73 3.53 3.83 -1.79
N GLY A 74 4.36 2.84 -2.11
CA GLY A 74 4.20 1.44 -1.69
C GLY A 74 4.24 1.28 -0.17
N HIS A 75 3.21 0.67 0.39
CA HIS A 75 3.16 0.33 1.81
C HIS A 75 2.30 -0.90 2.06
N ILE A 76 2.62 -1.63 3.11
CA ILE A 76 1.85 -2.77 3.58
C ILE A 76 1.04 -2.37 4.81
N VAL A 77 -0.13 -2.99 4.96
CA VAL A 77 -0.95 -2.95 6.17
C VAL A 77 -1.51 -4.32 6.49
N PHE A 78 -1.80 -4.53 7.76
CA PHE A 78 -2.55 -5.66 8.26
C PHE A 78 -3.84 -5.15 8.88
N TYR A 79 -4.96 -5.82 8.62
CA TYR A 79 -6.27 -5.41 9.13
C TYR A 79 -7.11 -6.63 9.49
N GLU A 80 -8.18 -6.41 10.25
CA GLU A 80 -9.09 -7.46 10.68
C GLU A 80 -10.46 -7.28 10.04
N MET A 81 -11.06 -8.39 9.62
CA MET A 81 -12.46 -8.47 9.23
C MET A 81 -13.12 -9.57 10.05
N GLY A 82 -13.93 -9.17 11.03
CA GLY A 82 -14.49 -10.09 12.02
C GLY A 82 -13.38 -10.70 12.90
N LYS A 83 -13.11 -11.99 12.73
CA LYS A 83 -12.05 -12.72 13.48
C LYS A 83 -10.85 -13.09 12.60
N GLU A 84 -10.85 -12.62 11.36
CA GLU A 84 -9.88 -13.02 10.36
C GLU A 84 -8.92 -11.87 10.08
N ILE A 85 -7.64 -12.21 9.87
CA ILE A 85 -6.57 -11.24 9.62
C ILE A 85 -6.28 -11.21 8.14
N TYR A 86 -6.08 -10.01 7.61
CA TYR A 86 -5.82 -9.74 6.21
C TYR A 86 -4.54 -8.93 6.06
N MET A 87 -3.98 -8.95 4.86
CA MET A 87 -2.87 -8.10 4.44
C MET A 87 -3.23 -7.40 3.14
N ALA A 88 -2.83 -6.14 3.00
CA ALA A 88 -2.86 -5.42 1.74
C ALA A 88 -1.50 -4.78 1.43
N ASP A 89 -1.05 -4.96 0.19
CA ASP A 89 0.03 -4.25 -0.45
C ASP A 89 -0.54 -3.13 -1.34
N ILE A 90 -0.31 -1.88 -0.94
CA ILE A 90 -1.06 -0.72 -1.42
C ILE A 90 -0.17 0.22 -2.19
N SER A 91 -0.66 0.67 -3.35
CA SER A 91 -0.11 1.84 -4.04
C SER A 91 -0.85 3.08 -3.57
N GLY A 92 -0.25 3.81 -2.63
CA GLY A 92 -0.88 4.99 -2.05
C GLY A 92 -1.16 6.12 -3.05
N LYS A 93 -0.47 6.15 -4.21
CA LYS A 93 -0.65 7.18 -5.24
C LYS A 93 -1.50 6.74 -6.43
N CYS A 94 -1.71 5.44 -6.63
CA CYS A 94 -2.44 4.90 -7.78
C CYS A 94 -3.81 4.32 -7.45
N ASP A 95 -4.23 4.34 -6.17
CA ASP A 95 -5.50 3.72 -5.73
C ASP A 95 -5.66 2.26 -6.21
N GLN A 96 -4.54 1.54 -6.15
CA GLN A 96 -4.41 0.14 -6.53
C GLN A 96 -3.82 -0.65 -5.37
N GLN A 97 -4.16 -1.93 -5.30
CA GLN A 97 -3.69 -2.80 -4.23
C GLN A 97 -3.76 -4.27 -4.59
N THR A 98 -2.98 -5.05 -3.86
CA THR A 98 -3.13 -6.50 -3.77
C THR A 98 -3.50 -6.81 -2.33
N TYR A 99 -4.63 -7.44 -2.09
CA TYR A 99 -5.18 -7.64 -0.75
C TYR A 99 -5.74 -9.04 -0.58
N GLY A 100 -5.87 -9.48 0.67
CA GLY A 100 -6.63 -10.68 0.98
C GLY A 100 -6.21 -11.34 2.28
N LYS A 101 -6.85 -12.48 2.55
CA LYS A 101 -6.82 -13.18 3.83
C LYS A 101 -5.47 -13.82 4.11
N ILE A 102 -5.08 -13.76 5.38
CA ILE A 102 -3.96 -14.53 5.93
C ILE A 102 -4.49 -15.83 6.54
N ASP A 103 -3.94 -16.95 6.05
CA ASP A 103 -4.15 -18.30 6.56
C ASP A 103 -2.86 -18.88 7.14
N GLN A 104 -2.99 -19.87 8.03
CA GLN A 104 -1.88 -20.74 8.48
C GLN A 104 -0.66 -19.95 8.99
N MET A 105 -0.89 -18.99 9.89
CA MET A 105 0.20 -18.22 10.50
C MET A 105 0.99 -19.08 11.48
N ILE A 106 2.30 -19.16 11.25
CA ILE A 106 3.28 -19.79 12.12
C ILE A 106 4.26 -18.72 12.57
N THR A 107 4.38 -18.54 13.88
CA THR A 107 5.29 -17.56 14.47
C THR A 107 6.51 -18.28 15.03
N ALA A 108 7.67 -18.05 14.42
CA ALA A 108 8.94 -18.53 14.93
C ALA A 108 9.55 -17.48 15.88
N SER A 109 9.58 -17.78 17.18
CA SER A 109 10.28 -16.99 18.19
C SER A 109 11.53 -17.75 18.65
N SER A 110 12.71 -17.16 18.46
CA SER A 110 13.90 -17.59 19.21
C SER A 110 13.82 -16.99 20.62
N LYS A 111 14.27 -17.72 21.65
CA LYS A 111 14.35 -17.21 23.04
C LYS A 111 15.13 -15.90 23.16
N PHE A 112 16.01 -15.61 22.21
CA PHE A 112 16.85 -14.41 22.18
C PHE A 112 16.35 -13.33 21.22
N ALA A 113 15.34 -13.62 20.39
CA ALA A 113 14.84 -12.65 19.41
C ALA A 113 13.78 -11.75 20.06
N LYS A 114 14.08 -10.45 20.12
CA LYS A 114 13.13 -9.42 20.61
C LYS A 114 11.84 -9.38 19.78
N PHE A 115 11.92 -9.75 18.51
CA PHE A 115 10.79 -9.82 17.60
C PHE A 115 10.73 -11.19 16.94
N PRO A 116 9.57 -11.87 16.97
CA PRO A 116 9.43 -13.11 16.24
C PRO A 116 9.38 -12.85 14.73
N THR A 117 9.71 -13.89 13.97
CA THR A 117 9.41 -13.92 12.54
C THR A 117 8.08 -14.61 12.34
N SER A 118 7.17 -14.00 11.59
CA SER A 118 5.89 -14.60 11.22
C SER A 118 5.97 -15.12 9.80
N THR A 119 5.61 -16.39 9.61
CA THR A 119 5.45 -16.99 8.29
C THR A 119 3.99 -17.36 8.11
N PHE A 120 3.37 -16.97 7.00
CA PHE A 120 1.96 -17.23 6.77
C PHE A 120 1.64 -17.41 5.30
N ARG A 121 0.48 -18.00 5.02
CA ARG A 121 -0.08 -18.12 3.67
C ARG A 121 -0.99 -16.93 3.42
N TRP A 122 -0.78 -16.22 2.33
CA TRP A 122 -1.61 -15.09 1.91
C TRP A 122 -2.40 -15.46 0.67
N LYS A 123 -3.72 -15.50 0.76
CA LYS A 123 -4.63 -15.67 -0.38
C LYS A 123 -5.04 -14.29 -0.86
N TYR A 124 -4.57 -13.90 -2.03
CA TYR A 124 -4.66 -12.51 -2.48
C TYR A 124 -5.47 -12.34 -3.77
N GLN A 125 -5.95 -11.13 -3.96
CA GLN A 125 -6.52 -10.58 -5.19
C GLN A 125 -5.85 -9.23 -5.49
N SER A 126 -5.44 -9.04 -6.74
CA SER A 126 -4.78 -7.85 -7.24
C SER A 126 -5.75 -7.01 -8.06
N THR A 127 -5.86 -5.72 -7.74
CA THR A 127 -6.61 -4.76 -8.56
C THR A 127 -5.78 -4.25 -9.75
N TYR A 128 -4.50 -4.60 -9.85
CA TYR A 128 -3.63 -4.17 -10.96
C TYR A 128 -3.94 -4.92 -12.24
N ASP A 129 -4.19 -6.22 -12.12
CA ASP A 129 -4.33 -7.17 -13.23
C ASP A 129 -5.45 -8.19 -13.01
N ASN A 130 -6.30 -7.96 -11.99
CA ASN A 130 -7.41 -8.84 -11.61
C ASN A 130 -7.00 -10.29 -11.29
N LYS A 131 -5.71 -10.53 -11.02
CA LYS A 131 -5.24 -11.88 -10.67
C LYS A 131 -5.47 -12.18 -9.21
N THR A 132 -5.90 -13.40 -8.95
CA THR A 132 -5.93 -14.00 -7.62
C THR A 132 -4.80 -15.02 -7.49
N GLY A 133 -4.32 -15.24 -6.27
CA GLY A 133 -3.27 -16.22 -6.05
C GLY A 133 -3.08 -16.58 -4.59
N THR A 134 -2.04 -17.37 -4.35
CA THR A 134 -1.57 -17.69 -3.01
C THR A 134 -0.06 -17.47 -2.95
N ALA A 135 0.39 -16.81 -1.90
CA ALA A 135 1.81 -16.61 -1.62
C ALA A 135 2.15 -17.07 -0.21
N MET A 136 3.38 -17.54 -0.04
CA MET A 136 3.98 -17.70 1.28
C MET A 136 4.71 -16.41 1.64
N VAL A 137 4.40 -15.84 2.79
CA VAL A 137 4.99 -14.59 3.26
C VAL A 137 5.79 -14.87 4.52
N LYS A 138 7.03 -14.37 4.56
CA LYS A 138 7.88 -14.31 5.74
C LYS A 138 8.06 -12.86 6.12
N PHE A 139 7.62 -12.49 7.31
CA PHE A 139 7.58 -11.13 7.81
C PHE A 139 8.35 -11.01 9.13
N HIS A 140 9.24 -10.04 9.22
CA HIS A 140 10.05 -9.81 10.41
C HIS A 140 10.18 -8.31 10.69
N LYS A 141 10.07 -7.94 11.97
CA LYS A 141 10.29 -6.58 12.46
C LYS A 141 11.57 -6.54 13.28
N TYR A 142 12.28 -5.42 13.27
CA TYR A 142 13.48 -5.22 14.07
C TYR A 142 13.67 -3.75 14.41
N TYR A 143 14.44 -3.45 15.45
CA TYR A 143 14.85 -2.08 15.76
C TYR A 143 16.26 -1.86 15.24
N GLU A 144 16.47 -0.78 14.50
CA GLU A 144 17.77 -0.37 14.00
C GLU A 144 17.85 1.16 14.06
N SER A 145 18.93 1.70 14.63
CA SER A 145 19.19 3.15 14.70
C SER A 145 18.02 3.99 15.26
N GLY A 146 17.30 3.46 16.26
CA GLY A 146 16.18 4.15 16.91
C GLY A 146 14.84 4.06 16.18
N GLU A 147 14.78 3.39 15.02
CA GLU A 147 13.57 3.23 14.21
C GLU A 147 13.13 1.76 14.17
N MET A 148 11.82 1.54 14.14
CA MET A 148 11.27 0.21 13.87
C MET A 148 11.27 -0.03 12.36
N LYS A 149 12.00 -1.07 11.95
CA LYS A 149 12.11 -1.51 10.55
C LYS A 149 11.44 -2.86 10.34
N PHE A 150 11.23 -3.21 9.08
CA PHE A 150 10.73 -4.52 8.69
C PHE A 150 11.46 -5.08 7.47
N THR A 151 11.44 -6.41 7.37
CA THR A 151 11.66 -7.13 6.13
C THR A 151 10.45 -8.02 5.84
N MET A 152 10.06 -8.10 4.58
CA MET A 152 9.02 -8.98 4.10
C MET A 152 9.51 -9.69 2.85
N GLN A 153 9.40 -11.02 2.84
CA GLN A 153 9.63 -11.84 1.66
C GLN A 153 8.32 -12.50 1.25
N ILE A 154 7.93 -12.31 0.00
CA ILE A 154 6.72 -12.89 -0.60
C ILE A 154 7.18 -13.87 -1.67
N LEU A 155 6.78 -15.13 -1.55
CA LEU A 155 7.00 -16.17 -2.54
C LEU A 155 5.66 -16.59 -3.12
N SER A 156 5.37 -16.20 -4.36
CA SER A 156 4.15 -16.59 -5.06
C SER A 156 4.25 -18.00 -5.63
N SER A 157 3.10 -18.58 -5.98
CA SER A 157 2.99 -19.94 -6.52
C SER A 157 3.75 -20.17 -7.82
N ASP A 158 3.96 -19.11 -8.62
CA ASP A 158 4.78 -19.13 -9.84
C ASP A 158 6.28 -18.97 -9.56
N SER A 159 6.71 -19.14 -8.30
CA SER A 159 8.09 -19.01 -7.83
C SER A 159 8.69 -17.60 -7.96
N ASN A 160 7.87 -16.57 -8.23
CA ASN A 160 8.36 -15.21 -8.11
C ASN A 160 8.61 -14.85 -6.64
N THR A 161 9.76 -14.23 -6.39
CA THR A 161 10.15 -13.76 -5.07
C THR A 161 10.17 -12.23 -5.07
N ILE A 162 9.45 -11.64 -4.13
CA ILE A 162 9.50 -10.22 -3.84
C ILE A 162 10.08 -10.04 -2.44
N ILE A 163 11.00 -9.09 -2.28
CA ILE A 163 11.55 -8.71 -0.99
C ILE A 163 11.31 -7.23 -0.79
N TYR A 164 10.69 -6.88 0.33
CA TYR A 164 10.52 -5.51 0.80
C TYR A 164 11.31 -5.28 2.07
N LYS A 165 11.85 -4.07 2.19
CA LYS A 165 12.31 -3.53 3.46
C LYS A 165 11.83 -2.09 3.62
N GLY A 166 11.77 -1.65 4.87
CA GLY A 166 11.56 -0.25 5.18
C GLY A 166 11.22 -0.05 6.64
N PHE A 167 10.41 0.97 6.92
CA PHE A 167 10.12 1.42 8.28
C PHE A 167 8.64 1.28 8.64
N VAL A 168 8.38 1.28 9.94
CA VAL A 168 7.05 1.15 10.51
C VAL A 168 6.63 2.48 11.11
N SER A 169 5.46 2.96 10.73
CA SER A 169 4.85 4.18 11.28
C SER A 169 3.51 3.85 11.92
N ILE A 170 3.19 4.56 13.00
CA ILE A 170 1.91 4.48 13.72
C ILE A 170 1.12 5.75 13.39
N TYR A 171 -0.20 5.64 13.21
CA TYR A 171 -1.07 6.80 13.01
C TYR A 171 -2.37 6.74 13.83
#